data_AF-A0A7S2VVK0-F1
#
_entry.id   AF-A0A7S2VVK0-F1
#
_cell.length_a   1.000
_cell.length_b   1.000
_cell.length_c   1.000
_cell.angle_alpha   90.00
_cell.angle_beta   90.00
_cell.angle_gamma   90.00
#
_symmetry.space_group_name_H-M   'P 1'
#
loop_
_entity.id
_entity.type
_entity.pdbx_description
1 polymer ?
#
loop_
_entity_poly.entity_id
_entity_poly.type
_entity_poly.pdbx_seq_one_letter_code
_entity_poly.pdbx_strand_id
1 'polypeptide(L)'
;TGRALEVALQLFNDPLLADDVPRTVVLLSDGVTTEEDRQNALINSDLLKDTGVIIFSIFIGNNDEGIDLARQYASSPADTFAIAINDINDLGQIAQQIADQSCVNA
;
A
#
# COMPACT_ATOMS: atom_id res chain seq x y z
N THR A 1 -4.92 -9.63 3.07
CA THR A 1 -4.38 -8.26 3.14
C THR A 1 -3.90 -7.88 4.51
N GLY A 2 -4.71 -8.05 5.57
CA GLY A 2 -4.39 -7.60 6.93
C GLY A 2 -3.11 -8.17 7.50
N ARG A 3 -2.91 -9.49 7.34
CA ARG A 3 -1.67 -10.15 7.77
C ARG A 3 -0.42 -9.62 7.05
N ALA A 4 -0.53 -9.22 5.78
CA ALA A 4 0.61 -8.69 5.03
C ALA A 4 1.07 -7.34 5.58
N LEU A 5 0.12 -6.46 5.92
CA LEU A 5 0.43 -5.17 6.55
C LEU A 5 0.96 -5.34 7.98
N GLU A 6 0.49 -6.36 8.71
CA GLU A 6 1.08 -6.72 10.01
C GLU A 6 2.54 -7.13 9.89
N VAL A 7 2.88 -7.94 8.87
CA VAL A 7 4.27 -8.32 8.60
C VAL A 7 5.11 -7.10 8.20
N ALA A 8 4.56 -6.17 7.42
CA ALA A 8 5.26 -4.93 7.09
C ALA A 8 5.61 -4.09 8.32
N LEU A 9 4.70 -3.99 9.31
CA LEU A 9 4.98 -3.33 10.60
C LEU A 9 6.18 -3.98 11.30
N GLN A 10 6.24 -5.31 11.31
CA GLN A 10 7.34 -6.03 11.93
C GLN A 10 8.66 -5.78 11.20
N LEU A 11 8.66 -5.74 9.87
CA LEU A 11 9.84 -5.46 9.07
C LEU A 11 10.37 -4.04 9.30
N PHE A 12 9.50 -3.04 9.40
CA PHE A 12 9.93 -1.65 9.61
C PHE A 12 10.30 -1.28 11.05
N ASN A 13 10.04 -2.18 12.00
CA ASN A 13 10.51 -2.06 13.39
C ASN A 13 11.89 -2.69 13.60
N ASP A 14 12.54 -3.18 12.54
CA ASP A 14 13.90 -3.71 12.63
C ASP A 14 14.91 -2.57 12.93
N PRO A 15 15.63 -2.63 14.06
CA PRO A 15 16.59 -1.59 14.46
C PRO A 15 17.82 -1.49 13.54
N LEU A 16 17.99 -2.41 12.58
CA LEU A 16 19.04 -2.36 11.57
C LEU A 16 18.67 -1.49 10.35
N LEU A 17 17.41 -1.05 10.24
CA LEU A 17 17.00 -0.13 9.19
C LEU A 17 17.53 1.28 9.46
N ALA A 18 17.91 1.97 8.39
CA ALA A 18 18.35 3.36 8.48
C ALA A 18 17.16 4.27 8.79
N ASP A 19 17.27 5.07 9.85
CA ASP A 19 16.21 5.97 10.33
C ASP A 19 15.84 7.08 9.34
N ASP A 20 16.77 7.46 8.45
CA ASP A 20 16.65 8.61 7.53
C ASP A 20 16.33 8.19 6.09
N VAL A 21 15.76 7.00 5.90
CA VAL A 21 15.35 6.49 4.57
C VAL A 21 13.83 6.42 4.50
N PRO A 22 13.20 7.02 3.48
CA PRO A 22 11.76 6.88 3.26
C PRO A 22 11.35 5.41 3.15
N ARG A 23 10.39 5.01 3.98
CA ARG A 23 9.86 3.64 4.02
C ARG A 23 8.59 3.58 3.19
N THR A 24 8.54 2.65 2.24
CA THR A 24 7.40 2.51 1.33
C THR A 24 6.91 1.07 1.30
N VAL A 25 5.59 0.88 1.43
CA VAL A 25 4.88 -0.37 1.13
C VAL A 25 4.23 -0.24 -0.22
N VAL A 26 4.43 -1.24 -1.08
CA VAL A 26 3.60 -1.44 -2.26
C VAL A 26 2.73 -2.66 -1.99
N LEU A 27 1.45 -2.41 -1.73
CA LEU A 27 0.44 -3.43 -1.45
C LEU A 27 -0.26 -3.79 -2.77
N LEU A 28 -0.14 -5.04 -3.21
CA LEU A 28 -0.87 -5.56 -4.37
C LEU A 28 -2.00 -6.47 -3.88
N SER A 29 -3.22 -6.24 -4.34
CA SER A 29 -4.39 -7.02 -3.93
C SER A 29 -5.47 -7.05 -5.01
N ASP A 30 -6.25 -8.13 -5.06
CA ASP A 30 -7.45 -8.26 -5.91
C ASP A 30 -8.73 -7.75 -5.22
N GLY A 31 -8.59 -7.11 -4.05
CA GLY A 31 -9.70 -6.54 -3.28
C GLY A 31 -10.55 -7.57 -2.54
N VAL A 32 -10.26 -8.87 -2.65
CA VAL A 32 -11.03 -9.92 -1.98
C VAL A 32 -10.51 -10.14 -0.56
N THR A 33 -11.37 -9.94 0.43
CA THR A 33 -11.01 -10.11 1.84
C THR A 33 -12.20 -10.55 2.69
N THR A 34 -11.94 -11.23 3.80
CA THR A 34 -12.95 -11.41 4.85
C THR A 34 -13.13 -10.11 5.64
N GLU A 35 -14.23 -9.98 6.38
CA GLU A 35 -14.45 -8.81 7.24
C GLU A 35 -13.36 -8.67 8.32
N GLU A 36 -12.95 -9.78 8.92
CA GLU A 36 -11.90 -9.79 9.94
C GLU A 36 -10.55 -9.32 9.36
N ASP A 37 -10.15 -9.88 8.21
CA ASP A 37 -8.88 -9.48 7.57
C ASP A 37 -8.95 -8.02 7.06
N ARG A 38 -10.14 -7.54 6.67
CA ARG A 38 -10.38 -6.15 6.30
C ARG A 38 -10.12 -5.20 7.46
N GLN A 39 -10.70 -5.48 8.63
CA GLN A 39 -10.51 -4.65 9.83
C GLN A 39 -9.04 -4.66 10.27
N ASN A 40 -8.38 -5.83 10.23
CA ASN A 40 -6.97 -5.94 10.53
C ASN A 40 -6.11 -5.12 9.54
N ALA A 41 -6.44 -5.14 8.25
CA ALA A 41 -5.76 -4.34 7.23
C ALA A 41 -5.91 -2.83 7.48
N LEU A 42 -7.11 -2.36 7.85
CA LEU A 42 -7.33 -0.95 8.20
C LEU A 42 -6.42 -0.53 9.36
N ILE A 43 -6.47 -1.27 10.47
CA ILE A 43 -5.67 -0.99 11.68
C ILE A 43 -4.18 -0.95 11.34
N ASN A 44 -3.66 -1.96 10.65
CA ASN A 44 -2.23 -2.01 10.34
C ASN A 44 -1.81 -0.95 9.33
N SER A 45 -2.66 -0.62 8.36
CA SER A 45 -2.39 0.47 7.41
C SER A 45 -2.29 1.82 8.13
N ASP A 46 -3.17 2.08 9.10
CA ASP A 46 -3.14 3.31 9.89
C ASP A 46 -1.87 3.39 10.74
N LEU A 47 -1.50 2.30 11.42
CA LEU A 47 -0.24 2.24 12.19
C LEU A 47 0.99 2.48 11.31
N LEU A 48 1.05 1.90 10.12
CA LEU A 48 2.16 2.14 9.17
C LEU A 48 2.22 3.62 8.77
N LYS A 49 1.09 4.21 8.37
CA LYS A 49 1.00 5.63 7.99
C LYS A 49 1.43 6.56 9.14
N ASP A 50 1.02 6.26 10.37
CA ASP A 50 1.40 7.02 11.57
C ASP A 50 2.90 7.00 11.85
N THR A 51 3.61 5.95 11.41
CA THR A 51 5.08 5.86 11.52
C THR A 51 5.84 6.52 10.36
N GLY A 52 5.12 7.19 9.45
CA GLY A 52 5.69 7.84 8.26
C GLY A 52 5.97 6.89 7.10
N VAL A 53 5.44 5.66 7.14
CA VAL A 53 5.52 4.74 5.99
C VAL A 53 4.51 5.17 4.94
N ILE A 54 4.98 5.29 3.69
CA ILE A 54 4.13 5.57 2.52
C ILE A 54 3.56 4.24 2.02
N ILE A 55 2.25 4.18 1.78
CA ILE A 55 1.58 2.99 1.27
C ILE A 55 0.99 3.29 -0.11
N PHE A 56 1.52 2.63 -1.13
CA PHE A 56 0.89 2.51 -2.44
C PHE A 56 0.02 1.26 -2.45
N SER A 57 -1.28 1.40 -2.72
CA SER A 57 -2.24 0.30 -2.76
C SER A 57 -2.67 0.07 -4.21
N ILE A 58 -2.20 -1.03 -4.80
CA ILE A 58 -2.49 -1.43 -6.16
C ILE A 58 -3.60 -2.47 -6.14
N PHE A 59 -4.79 -2.07 -6.58
CA PHE A 59 -5.91 -2.96 -6.80
C PHE A 59 -5.84 -3.57 -8.20
N ILE A 60 -5.97 -4.90 -8.30
CA ILE A 60 -6.00 -5.64 -9.55
C ILE A 60 -7.42 -6.15 -9.78
N GLY A 61 -8.15 -5.50 -10.68
CA GLY A 61 -9.54 -5.80 -11.00
C GLY A 61 -10.30 -4.58 -11.46
N ASN A 62 -11.61 -4.74 -11.64
CA ASN A 62 -12.47 -3.74 -12.27
C ASN A 62 -13.76 -3.46 -11.48
N ASN A 63 -13.79 -3.78 -10.18
CA ASN A 63 -14.94 -3.53 -9.32
C ASN A 63 -14.71 -2.32 -8.40
N ASP A 64 -15.78 -1.57 -8.13
CA ASP A 64 -15.72 -0.34 -7.33
C ASP A 64 -15.33 -0.61 -5.87
N GLU A 65 -15.80 -1.72 -5.30
CA GLU A 65 -15.50 -2.11 -3.91
C GLU A 65 -13.99 -2.29 -3.69
N GLY A 66 -13.29 -2.90 -4.64
CA GLY A 66 -11.87 -3.19 -4.56
C GLY A 66 -11.01 -1.93 -4.61
N ILE A 67 -11.33 -0.97 -5.48
CA ILE A 67 -10.62 0.31 -5.50
C ILE A 67 -10.95 1.17 -4.28
N ASP A 68 -12.20 1.15 -3.80
CA ASP A 68 -12.58 1.86 -2.58
C ASP A 68 -11.90 1.26 -1.34
N LEU A 69 -11.66 -0.05 -1.34
CA LEU A 69 -10.89 -0.71 -0.31
C LEU A 69 -9.40 -0.32 -0.40
N ALA A 70 -8.83 -0.32 -1.60
CA ALA A 70 -7.45 0.09 -1.81
C ALA A 70 -7.19 1.54 -1.36
N ARG A 71 -8.13 2.46 -1.61
CA ARG A 71 -8.08 3.86 -1.15
C ARG A 71 -8.03 4.00 0.37
N GLN A 72 -8.65 3.09 1.12
CA GLN A 72 -8.62 3.12 2.59
C GLN A 72 -7.26 2.71 3.14
N TYR A 73 -6.56 1.80 2.46
CA TYR A 73 -5.23 1.33 2.87
C TYR A 73 -4.10 2.27 2.44
N ALA A 74 -4.29 3.00 1.34
CA ALA A 74 -3.29 3.89 0.77
C ALA A 74 -2.98 5.11 1.65
N SER A 75 -1.81 5.71 1.43
CA SER A 75 -1.47 7.01 2.01
C SER A 75 -2.29 8.16 1.40
N SER A 76 -2.22 9.33 2.02
CA SER A 76 -2.95 10.53 1.55
C SER A 76 -2.11 11.37 0.57
N PRO A 77 -2.70 11.95 -0.50
CA PRO A 77 -4.11 11.79 -0.90
C PRO A 77 -4.37 10.45 -1.59
N ALA A 78 -5.49 9.80 -1.24
CA ALA A 78 -5.78 8.44 -1.68
C ALA A 78 -5.79 8.27 -3.21
N ASP A 79 -6.24 9.27 -3.96
CA ASP A 79 -6.26 9.22 -5.43
C ASP A 79 -4.86 9.22 -6.09
N THR A 80 -3.81 9.56 -5.34
CA THR A 80 -2.42 9.45 -5.80
C THR A 80 -1.82 8.10 -5.45
N PHE A 81 -2.15 7.55 -4.28
CA PHE A 81 -1.50 6.36 -3.73
C PHE A 81 -2.31 5.07 -3.92
N ALA A 82 -3.59 5.16 -4.31
CA ALA A 82 -4.40 4.01 -4.70
C ALA A 82 -4.53 3.94 -6.22
N ILE A 83 -4.12 2.82 -6.80
CA ILE A 83 -4.05 2.63 -8.25
C ILE A 83 -4.86 1.38 -8.59
N ALA A 84 -5.80 1.50 -9.52
CA ALA A 84 -6.50 0.36 -10.09
C ALA A 84 -5.85 -0.04 -11.41
N ILE A 85 -5.60 -1.33 -11.59
CA ILE A 85 -5.26 -1.93 -12.88
C ILE A 85 -6.17 -3.10 -13.19
N ASN A 86 -6.38 -3.34 -14.47
CA ASN A 86 -7.21 -4.46 -14.91
C ASN A 86 -6.43 -5.76 -14.96
N ASP A 87 -5.12 -5.71 -15.27
CA ASP A 87 -4.27 -6.88 -15.44
C ASP A 87 -2.89 -6.62 -14.82
N ILE A 88 -2.29 -7.65 -14.22
CA ILE A 88 -0.95 -7.58 -13.63
C ILE A 88 0.14 -7.26 -14.66
N ASN A 89 -0.12 -7.50 -15.95
CA ASN A 89 0.78 -7.09 -17.03
C ASN A 89 0.97 -5.56 -17.09
N ASP A 90 0.02 -4.79 -16.56
CA ASP A 90 0.11 -3.32 -16.47
C ASP A 90 1.03 -2.86 -15.33
N LEU A 91 1.46 -3.77 -14.45
CA LEU A 91 2.28 -3.45 -13.27
C LEU A 91 3.61 -2.80 -13.65
N GLY A 92 4.18 -3.13 -14.81
CA GLY A 92 5.41 -2.51 -15.30
C GLY A 92 5.28 -0.98 -15.47
N GLN A 93 4.11 -0.50 -15.91
CA GLN A 93 3.85 0.93 -16.02
C GLN A 93 3.66 1.58 -14.65
N ILE A 94 2.97 0.90 -13.73
CA ILE A 94 2.79 1.39 -12.35
C ILE A 94 4.12 1.47 -11.62
N ALA A 95 4.99 0.47 -11.78
CA ALA A 95 6.30 0.46 -11.14
C ALA A 95 7.13 1.68 -11.54
N GLN A 96 7.04 2.12 -12.80
CA GLN A 96 7.68 3.36 -13.25
C GLN A 96 7.06 4.60 -12.60
N GLN A 97 5.72 4.67 -12.49
CA GLN A 97 5.05 5.78 -11.82
C GLN A 97 5.41 5.88 -10.33
N ILE A 98 5.48 4.75 -9.64
CA ILE A 98 5.89 4.69 -8.23
C ILE A 98 7.35 5.14 -8.12
N ALA A 99 8.24 4.64 -8.99
CA ALA A 99 9.64 5.04 -8.99
C ALA A 99 9.80 6.56 -9.20
N ASP A 100 9.07 7.13 -10.16
CA ASP A 100 9.09 8.57 -10.43
C ASP A 100 8.60 9.37 -9.21
N GLN A 101 7.57 8.90 -8.49
CA GLN A 101 7.05 9.58 -7.31
C GLN A 101 7.95 9.43 -6.07
N SER A 102 8.61 8.27 -5.91
CA SER A 102 9.53 8.02 -4.81
C SER A 102 10.84 8.80 -4.93
N CYS A 103 11.28 9.13 -6.14
CA CYS A 103 12.57 9.82 -6.37
C CYS A 103 12.52 11.36 -6.23
N VAL A 104 11.33 11.99 -6.19
CA VAL A 104 11.21 13.46 -6.23
C VAL A 104 11.24 14.10 -4.82
N ASN A 105 11.19 13.29 -3.76
CA ASN A 105 11.26 13.74 -2.36
C ASN A 105 12.58 13.34 -1.65
N ALA A 106 13.66 13.11 -2.41
CA ALA A 106 14.99 12.81 -1.87
C ALA A 106 15.85 14.07 -1.67
#